data_AF-A0A1N7P8L6-F1
#
_entry.id   AF-A0A1N7P8L6-F1
#
_cell.length_a   1.000
_cell.length_b   1.000
_cell.length_c   1.000
_cell.angle_alpha   90.00
_cell.angle_beta   90.00
_cell.angle_gamma   90.00
#
_symmetry.space_group_name_H-M   'P 1'
#
loop_
_entity.id
_entity.type
_entity.pdbx_description
1 polymer ?
#
loop_
_entity_poly.entity_id
_entity_poly.type
_entity_poly.pdbx_seq_one_letter_code
_entity_poly.pdbx_strand_id
1 'polypeptide(L)'
;MSFDSRESALELQGHREVRPSVYVYEAPVRIWHWINALAIVVLTVTGTLIAYPLPSVSGEATFAFLMGYIRFTHFAAGYVLGAGLIGRLYWALVGNHHARQLVTLPIHNRQWWNDLFYMAGWYLFLNREARKFTGHNPLSHVAMVLVFLTCLLLMVFTGFALYAEGTGMGSWQHDLFGWVLTLAGNSQNLHTLHHLGMWVMGLFVVIHIYTAVREDIMSRQTLISTMVNGIRIFKDDRP
;
A
#
# COMPACT_ATOMS: atom_id res chain seq x y z
N MET A 1 -34.93 -29.22 -26.61
CA MET A 1 -34.80 -28.38 -25.40
C MET A 1 -34.94 -26.93 -25.85
N SER A 2 -36.16 -26.40 -25.81
CA SER A 2 -36.46 -25.03 -26.22
C SER A 2 -36.25 -24.14 -25.00
N PHE A 3 -35.21 -23.32 -24.98
CA PHE A 3 -35.10 -22.26 -23.99
C PHE A 3 -36.26 -21.29 -24.22
N ASP A 4 -37.17 -21.22 -23.25
CA ASP A 4 -38.28 -20.28 -23.30
C ASP A 4 -37.72 -18.86 -23.19
N SER A 5 -37.77 -18.13 -24.30
CA SER A 5 -37.34 -16.73 -24.39
C SER A 5 -37.97 -15.82 -23.33
N ARG A 6 -39.10 -16.21 -22.74
CA ARG A 6 -39.74 -15.51 -21.62
C ARG A 6 -39.06 -15.78 -20.28
N GLU A 7 -38.62 -17.00 -20.00
CA GLU A 7 -37.78 -17.29 -18.82
C GLU A 7 -36.44 -16.57 -18.91
N SER A 8 -35.81 -16.58 -20.09
CA SER A 8 -34.54 -15.84 -20.30
C SER A 8 -34.73 -14.33 -20.16
N ALA A 9 -35.86 -13.78 -20.65
CA ALA A 9 -36.20 -12.36 -20.51
C ALA A 9 -36.55 -11.98 -19.06
N LEU A 10 -37.15 -12.89 -18.29
CA LEU A 10 -37.44 -12.72 -16.86
C LEU A 10 -36.17 -12.84 -16.00
N GLU A 11 -35.24 -13.75 -16.33
CA GLU A 11 -33.90 -13.78 -15.73
C GLU A 11 -33.12 -12.49 -16.04
N LEU A 12 -33.16 -12.02 -17.29
CA LEU A 12 -32.55 -10.75 -17.71
C LEU A 12 -33.22 -9.52 -17.05
N GLN A 13 -34.52 -9.57 -16.76
CA GLN A 13 -35.24 -8.52 -16.04
C GLN A 13 -34.99 -8.58 -14.52
N GLY A 14 -34.83 -9.76 -13.93
CA GLY A 14 -34.43 -9.93 -12.52
C GLY A 14 -33.00 -9.45 -12.24
N HIS A 15 -32.14 -9.43 -13.24
CA HIS A 15 -30.78 -8.88 -13.14
C HIS A 15 -30.67 -7.37 -13.38
N ARG A 16 -31.78 -6.69 -13.66
CA ARG A 16 -31.85 -5.22 -13.71
C ARG A 16 -32.17 -4.63 -12.34
N GLU A 17 -31.67 -5.23 -11.26
CA GLU A 17 -31.41 -4.45 -10.05
C GLU A 17 -30.43 -3.34 -10.45
N VAL A 18 -30.89 -2.08 -10.38
CA VAL A 18 -30.03 -0.91 -10.49
C VAL A 18 -29.12 -0.94 -9.28
N ARG A 19 -28.04 -1.72 -9.37
CA ARG A 19 -27.06 -1.82 -8.30
C ARG A 19 -26.53 -0.41 -8.07
N PRO A 20 -26.72 0.18 -6.88
CA PRO A 20 -26.23 1.52 -6.63
C PRO A 20 -24.72 1.50 -6.85
N SER A 21 -24.29 2.19 -7.90
CA SER A 21 -22.89 2.31 -8.28
C SER A 21 -22.47 3.74 -8.00
N VAL A 22 -21.41 3.88 -7.20
CA VAL A 22 -20.90 5.18 -6.79
C VAL A 22 -19.48 5.29 -7.30
N TYR A 23 -19.17 6.40 -7.97
CA TYR A 23 -17.80 6.73 -8.33
C TYR A 23 -17.09 7.26 -7.08
N VAL A 24 -16.17 6.47 -6.53
CA VAL A 24 -15.53 6.75 -5.23
C VAL A 24 -14.08 7.20 -5.39
N TYR A 25 -13.33 6.57 -6.29
CA TYR A 25 -11.91 6.87 -6.48
C TYR A 25 -11.64 7.48 -7.83
N GLU A 26 -11.13 8.71 -7.84
CA GLU A 26 -10.74 9.42 -9.05
C GLU A 26 -9.51 8.77 -9.72
N ALA A 27 -9.40 8.91 -11.04
CA ALA A 27 -8.28 8.34 -11.81
C ALA A 27 -6.88 8.72 -11.29
N PRO A 28 -6.61 9.97 -10.86
CA PRO A 28 -5.31 10.34 -10.30
C PRO A 28 -4.95 9.54 -9.04
N VAL A 29 -5.93 9.26 -8.18
CA VAL A 29 -5.73 8.47 -6.95
C VAL A 29 -5.39 7.01 -7.27
N ARG A 30 -6.04 6.45 -8.31
CA ARG A 30 -5.77 5.07 -8.74
C ARG A 30 -4.40 4.94 -9.40
N ILE A 31 -4.03 5.88 -10.27
CA ILE A 31 -2.70 5.91 -10.90
C ILE A 31 -1.62 6.02 -9.81
N TRP A 32 -1.82 6.93 -8.86
CA TRP A 32 -0.95 7.10 -7.70
C TRP A 32 -0.76 5.79 -6.91
N HIS A 33 -1.86 5.08 -6.64
CA HIS A 33 -1.81 3.77 -5.97
C HIS A 33 -0.98 2.76 -6.76
N TRP A 34 -1.23 2.61 -8.07
CA TRP A 34 -0.54 1.61 -8.89
C TRP A 34 0.95 1.91 -9.08
N ILE A 35 1.33 3.18 -9.17
CA ILE A 35 2.74 3.60 -9.17
C ILE A 35 3.43 3.16 -7.87
N ASN A 36 2.81 3.40 -6.71
CA ASN A 36 3.37 2.97 -5.43
C ASN A 36 3.45 1.45 -5.32
N ALA A 37 2.40 0.74 -5.74
CA ALA A 37 2.37 -0.71 -5.71
C ALA A 37 3.52 -1.29 -6.55
N LEU A 38 3.72 -0.78 -7.77
CA LEU A 38 4.83 -1.18 -8.62
C LEU A 38 6.19 -0.83 -8.00
N ALA A 39 6.35 0.37 -7.46
CA ALA A 39 7.59 0.79 -6.80
C ALA A 39 7.94 -0.11 -5.62
N ILE A 40 6.97 -0.46 -4.77
CA ILE A 40 7.16 -1.36 -3.62
C ILE A 40 7.60 -2.75 -4.09
N VAL A 41 6.98 -3.29 -5.15
CA VAL A 41 7.39 -4.59 -5.73
C VAL A 41 8.84 -4.52 -6.22
N VAL A 42 9.18 -3.51 -7.03
CA VAL A 42 10.54 -3.32 -7.55
C VAL A 42 11.55 -3.19 -6.42
N LEU A 43 11.27 -2.36 -5.41
CA LEU A 43 12.12 -2.15 -4.24
C LEU A 43 12.32 -3.43 -3.43
N THR A 44 11.25 -4.20 -3.22
CA THR A 44 11.32 -5.46 -2.46
C THR A 44 12.17 -6.49 -3.19
N VAL A 45 11.94 -6.68 -4.49
CA VAL A 45 12.71 -7.63 -5.31
C VAL A 45 14.18 -7.23 -5.39
N THR A 46 14.46 -5.99 -5.78
CA THR A 46 15.85 -5.50 -5.90
C THR A 46 16.55 -5.43 -4.55
N GLY A 47 15.86 -5.04 -3.48
CA GLY A 47 16.40 -5.02 -2.11
C GLY A 47 16.76 -6.41 -1.61
N THR A 48 15.93 -7.41 -1.91
CA THR A 48 16.23 -8.82 -1.61
C THR A 48 17.48 -9.28 -2.36
N LEU A 49 17.62 -8.92 -3.64
CA LEU A 49 18.82 -9.25 -4.43
C LEU A 49 20.07 -8.48 -3.99
N ILE A 50 19.93 -7.33 -3.33
CA ILE A 50 21.05 -6.61 -2.72
C ILE A 50 21.51 -7.34 -1.45
N ALA A 51 20.57 -7.81 -0.62
CA ALA A 51 20.87 -8.55 0.61
C ALA A 51 21.39 -9.97 0.33
N TYR A 52 20.80 -10.64 -0.67
CA TYR A 52 21.12 -11.99 -1.10
C TYR A 52 21.47 -11.97 -2.59
N PRO A 53 22.73 -11.65 -2.93
CA PRO A 53 23.14 -11.49 -4.32
C PRO A 53 23.00 -12.78 -5.13
N LEU A 54 22.77 -12.61 -6.42
CA LEU A 54 22.83 -13.70 -7.39
C LEU A 54 24.24 -14.32 -7.40
N PRO A 55 24.38 -15.58 -7.87
CA PRO A 55 25.67 -16.22 -8.00
C PRO A 55 26.66 -15.35 -8.77
N SER A 56 27.92 -15.38 -8.33
CA SER A 56 28.99 -14.62 -8.97
C SER A 56 29.12 -14.99 -10.45
N VAL A 57 29.28 -13.99 -11.28
CA VAL A 57 29.49 -14.18 -12.73
C VAL A 57 31.00 -14.24 -12.99
N SER A 58 31.41 -15.11 -13.91
CA SER A 58 32.79 -15.16 -14.39
C SER A 58 32.99 -14.19 -15.56
N GLY A 59 34.23 -13.71 -15.73
CA GLY A 59 34.60 -12.80 -16.81
C GLY A 59 35.22 -11.49 -16.33
N GLU A 60 35.51 -10.61 -17.29
CA GLU A 60 36.15 -9.32 -17.04
C GLU A 60 35.14 -8.31 -16.46
N ALA A 61 35.51 -7.68 -15.34
CA ALA A 61 34.61 -6.79 -14.59
C ALA A 61 34.17 -5.56 -15.41
N THR A 62 35.00 -5.12 -16.35
CA THR A 62 34.70 -4.00 -17.26
C THR A 62 33.39 -4.21 -18.05
N PHE A 63 33.03 -5.47 -18.35
CA PHE A 63 31.83 -5.80 -19.13
C PHE A 63 30.69 -6.36 -18.27
N ALA A 64 30.88 -6.51 -16.96
CA ALA A 64 29.91 -7.10 -16.04
C ALA A 64 29.41 -6.07 -15.01
N PHE A 65 28.16 -5.60 -15.17
CA PHE A 65 27.58 -4.56 -14.31
C PHE A 65 26.20 -4.93 -13.70
N LEU A 66 25.89 -6.23 -13.62
CA LEU A 66 24.57 -6.71 -13.18
C LEU A 66 24.13 -6.15 -11.82
N MET A 67 24.97 -6.26 -10.80
CA MET A 67 24.65 -5.74 -9.45
C MET A 67 24.52 -4.21 -9.46
N GLY A 68 25.28 -3.52 -10.33
CA GLY A 68 25.16 -2.08 -10.54
C GLY A 68 23.77 -1.70 -11.05
N TYR A 69 23.23 -2.42 -12.05
CA TYR A 69 21.88 -2.20 -12.55
C TYR A 69 20.79 -2.52 -11.53
N ILE A 70 20.96 -3.57 -10.71
CA ILE A 70 20.03 -3.91 -9.62
C ILE A 70 19.99 -2.76 -8.61
N ARG A 71 21.16 -2.27 -8.17
CA ARG A 71 21.26 -1.12 -7.25
C ARG A 71 20.67 0.15 -7.85
N PHE A 72 20.99 0.46 -9.10
CA PHE A 72 20.42 1.62 -9.79
C PHE A 72 18.90 1.57 -9.82
N THR A 73 18.33 0.42 -10.18
CA THR A 73 16.87 0.21 -10.22
C THR A 73 16.25 0.39 -8.84
N HIS A 74 16.90 -0.15 -7.80
CA HIS A 74 16.46 0.03 -6.42
C HIS A 74 16.44 1.51 -6.02
N PHE A 75 17.53 2.24 -6.27
CA PHE A 75 17.62 3.65 -5.92
C PHE A 75 16.62 4.51 -6.69
N ALA A 76 16.49 4.28 -8.00
CA ALA A 76 15.52 4.99 -8.84
C ALA A 76 14.08 4.78 -8.36
N ALA A 77 13.70 3.54 -8.04
CA ALA A 77 12.39 3.24 -7.45
C ALA A 77 12.20 3.90 -6.08
N GLY A 78 13.28 3.98 -5.27
CA GLY A 78 13.28 4.68 -3.99
C GLY A 78 13.01 6.18 -4.14
N TYR A 79 13.60 6.83 -5.14
CA TYR A 79 13.31 8.23 -5.47
C TYR A 79 11.86 8.44 -5.90
N VAL A 80 11.31 7.55 -6.74
CA VAL A 80 9.90 7.62 -7.17
C VAL A 80 8.98 7.52 -5.94
N LEU A 81 9.22 6.56 -5.06
CA LEU A 81 8.43 6.36 -3.85
C LEU A 81 8.60 7.53 -2.86
N GLY A 82 9.81 8.07 -2.71
CA GLY A 82 10.11 9.22 -1.84
C GLY A 82 9.45 10.53 -2.31
N ALA A 83 9.62 10.89 -3.58
CA ALA A 83 8.94 12.05 -4.18
C ALA A 83 7.42 11.91 -4.08
N GLY A 84 6.98 10.69 -4.28
CA GLY A 84 5.62 10.26 -4.08
C GLY A 84 5.05 10.50 -2.68
N LEU A 85 5.78 10.06 -1.65
CA LEU A 85 5.45 10.28 -0.26
C LEU A 85 5.37 11.77 0.06
N ILE A 86 6.30 12.59 -0.43
CA ILE A 86 6.28 14.05 -0.26
C ILE A 86 5.00 14.63 -0.86
N GLY A 87 4.67 14.29 -2.10
CA GLY A 87 3.43 14.73 -2.74
C GLY A 87 2.19 14.29 -1.96
N ARG A 88 2.22 13.07 -1.41
CA ARG A 88 1.11 12.54 -0.61
C ARG A 88 0.95 13.25 0.73
N LEU A 89 2.05 13.54 1.43
CA LEU A 89 2.05 14.30 2.69
C LEU A 89 1.59 15.74 2.45
N TYR A 90 2.05 16.37 1.37
CA TYR A 90 1.57 17.68 0.96
C TYR A 90 0.04 17.69 0.73
N TRP A 91 -0.47 16.71 -0.03
CA TRP A 91 -1.91 16.59 -0.26
C TRP A 91 -2.70 16.25 1.03
N ALA A 92 -2.10 15.54 1.97
CA ALA A 92 -2.71 15.28 3.27
C ALA A 92 -2.85 16.56 4.12
N LEU A 93 -1.94 17.53 3.98
CA LEU A 93 -2.00 18.81 4.69
C LEU A 93 -2.99 19.79 4.02
N VAL A 94 -2.87 19.96 2.70
CA VAL A 94 -3.62 20.97 1.93
C VAL A 94 -4.98 20.47 1.45
N GLY A 95 -5.14 19.15 1.31
CA GLY A 95 -6.32 18.54 0.70
C GLY A 95 -7.56 18.45 1.60
N ASN A 96 -8.59 17.81 1.04
CA ASN A 96 -9.91 17.65 1.64
C ASN A 96 -9.91 16.77 2.91
N HIS A 97 -11.02 16.71 3.64
CA HIS A 97 -11.17 15.91 4.87
C HIS A 97 -10.73 14.44 4.68
N HIS A 98 -11.06 13.82 3.54
CA HIS A 98 -10.63 12.47 3.19
C HIS A 98 -9.10 12.32 2.98
N ALA A 99 -8.42 13.38 2.56
CA ALA A 99 -6.96 13.38 2.42
C ALA A 99 -6.26 13.45 3.79
N ARG A 100 -6.85 14.21 4.74
CA ARG A 100 -6.35 14.36 6.12
C ARG A 100 -6.52 13.10 6.97
N GLN A 101 -7.53 12.28 6.65
CA GLN A 101 -7.75 11.01 7.35
C GLN A 101 -6.49 10.14 7.34
N LEU A 102 -5.63 10.19 6.31
CA LEU A 102 -4.41 9.38 6.27
C LEU A 102 -3.32 9.75 7.30
N VAL A 103 -3.46 10.87 8.02
CA VAL A 103 -2.48 11.31 9.04
C VAL A 103 -3.11 11.38 10.44
N THR A 104 -4.44 11.52 10.52
CA THR A 104 -5.15 11.65 11.80
C THR A 104 -6.01 10.42 12.10
N LEU A 105 -5.73 9.75 13.22
CA LEU A 105 -6.63 8.74 13.78
C LEU A 105 -7.65 9.43 14.71
N PRO A 106 -8.97 9.19 14.55
CA PRO A 106 -10.01 9.78 15.40
C PRO A 106 -10.08 9.05 16.76
N ILE A 107 -8.97 9.01 17.49
CA ILE A 107 -8.79 8.27 18.75
C ILE A 107 -9.75 8.70 19.86
N HIS A 108 -10.30 9.91 19.78
CA HIS A 108 -11.24 10.46 20.75
C HIS A 108 -12.70 10.03 20.50
N ASN A 109 -13.00 9.38 19.38
CA ASN A 109 -14.37 8.97 19.05
C ASN A 109 -14.66 7.56 19.56
N ARG A 110 -15.56 7.44 20.54
CA ARG A 110 -15.97 6.15 21.13
C ARG A 110 -16.65 5.21 20.12
N GLN A 111 -17.40 5.77 19.16
CA GLN A 111 -18.03 4.98 18.10
C GLN A 111 -16.97 4.33 17.19
N TRP A 112 -15.89 5.05 16.90
CA TRP A 112 -14.79 4.53 16.08
C TRP A 112 -14.11 3.32 16.72
N TRP A 113 -13.90 3.35 18.05
CA TRP A 113 -13.38 2.19 18.78
C TRP A 113 -14.34 0.98 18.74
N ASN A 114 -15.64 1.21 18.91
CA ASN A 114 -16.64 0.14 18.80
C ASN A 114 -16.60 -0.50 17.40
N ASP A 115 -16.52 0.31 16.35
CA ASP A 115 -16.45 -0.16 14.97
C ASP A 115 -15.11 -0.86 14.66
N LEU A 116 -14.00 -0.42 15.27
CA LEU A 116 -12.70 -1.09 15.20
C LEU A 116 -12.75 -2.50 15.79
N PHE A 117 -13.27 -2.66 17.01
CA PHE A 117 -13.38 -3.97 17.65
C PHE A 117 -14.40 -4.87 16.96
N TYR A 118 -15.51 -4.32 16.47
CA TYR A 118 -16.48 -5.08 15.68
C TYR A 118 -15.83 -5.64 14.41
N MET A 119 -15.03 -4.81 13.73
CA MET A 119 -14.32 -5.26 12.55
C MET A 119 -13.22 -6.27 12.84
N ALA A 120 -12.49 -6.11 13.95
CA ALA A 120 -11.55 -7.14 14.40
C ALA A 120 -12.27 -8.48 14.59
N GLY A 121 -13.46 -8.47 15.22
CA GLY A 121 -14.32 -9.64 15.33
C GLY A 121 -14.78 -10.22 13.99
N TRP A 122 -15.04 -9.38 12.98
CA TRP A 122 -15.36 -9.85 11.62
C TRP A 122 -14.21 -10.62 10.97
N TYR A 123 -12.98 -10.11 11.11
CA TYR A 123 -11.79 -10.80 10.58
C TYR A 123 -11.40 -12.03 11.41
N LEU A 124 -11.73 -12.07 12.70
CA LEU A 124 -11.61 -13.25 13.56
C LEU A 124 -12.79 -14.23 13.41
N PHE A 125 -13.72 -14.00 12.47
CA PHE A 125 -14.91 -14.84 12.24
C PHE A 125 -15.88 -14.94 13.42
N LEU A 126 -15.81 -13.98 14.36
CA LEU A 126 -16.72 -13.88 15.51
C LEU A 126 -18.05 -13.23 15.13
N ASN A 127 -18.05 -12.36 14.11
CA ASN A 127 -19.25 -11.66 13.64
C ASN A 127 -19.75 -12.26 12.31
N ARG A 128 -21.09 -12.37 12.18
CA ARG A 128 -21.75 -12.96 11.00
C ARG A 128 -21.82 -12.05 9.78
N GLU A 129 -21.82 -10.73 9.97
CA GLU A 129 -21.97 -9.76 8.89
C GLU A 129 -20.98 -8.60 9.03
N ALA A 130 -20.49 -8.08 7.90
CA ALA A 130 -19.67 -6.88 7.85
C ALA A 130 -20.55 -5.62 7.80
N ARG A 131 -20.20 -4.60 8.59
CA ARG A 131 -20.82 -3.26 8.47
C ARG A 131 -20.32 -2.55 7.21
N LYS A 132 -21.21 -1.81 6.55
CA LYS A 132 -20.87 -0.98 5.39
C LYS A 132 -20.25 0.34 5.84
N PHE A 133 -19.10 0.69 5.26
CA PHE A 133 -18.45 1.98 5.46
C PHE A 133 -18.26 2.67 4.11
N THR A 134 -18.66 3.94 4.00
CA THR A 134 -18.49 4.75 2.79
C THR A 134 -17.03 5.18 2.58
N GLY A 135 -16.24 5.27 3.66
CA GLY A 135 -14.80 5.59 3.64
C GLY A 135 -13.89 4.38 3.95
N HIS A 136 -12.78 4.64 4.65
CA HIS A 136 -11.92 3.58 5.17
C HIS A 136 -12.58 2.90 6.38
N ASN A 137 -12.55 1.58 6.38
CA ASN A 137 -12.86 0.78 7.56
C ASN A 137 -11.89 1.18 8.71
N PRO A 138 -12.34 1.39 9.96
CA PRO A 138 -11.47 1.74 11.09
C PRO A 138 -10.23 0.86 11.22
N LEU A 139 -10.35 -0.45 10.99
CA LEU A 139 -9.21 -1.36 11.06
C LEU A 139 -8.21 -1.12 9.91
N SER A 140 -8.71 -0.94 8.69
CA SER A 140 -7.87 -0.58 7.54
C SER A 140 -7.20 0.78 7.74
N HIS A 141 -7.88 1.71 8.40
CA HIS A 141 -7.35 3.04 8.68
C HIS A 141 -6.18 2.98 9.66
N VAL A 142 -6.30 2.21 10.75
CA VAL A 142 -5.21 1.94 11.69
C VAL A 142 -4.01 1.29 10.98
N ALA A 143 -4.26 0.26 10.15
CA ALA A 143 -3.20 -0.42 9.42
C ALA A 143 -2.46 0.52 8.44
N MET A 144 -3.20 1.38 7.73
CA MET A 144 -2.60 2.34 6.79
C MET A 144 -1.74 3.40 7.48
N VAL A 145 -2.15 3.89 8.65
CA VAL A 145 -1.37 4.91 9.39
C VAL A 145 -0.23 4.28 10.17
N LEU A 146 -0.53 3.31 11.05
CA LEU A 146 0.46 2.79 11.98
C LEU A 146 1.46 1.85 11.34
N VAL A 147 1.02 1.03 10.38
CA VAL A 147 1.89 0.05 9.72
C VAL A 147 2.46 0.65 8.44
N PHE A 148 1.61 0.98 7.46
CA PHE A 148 2.09 1.40 6.14
C PHE A 148 2.84 2.73 6.17
N LEU A 149 2.25 3.82 6.68
CA LEU A 149 2.90 5.13 6.68
C LEU A 149 4.17 5.16 7.56
N THR A 150 4.11 4.60 8.77
CA THR A 150 5.30 4.51 9.65
C THR A 150 6.41 3.68 9.03
N CYS A 151 6.09 2.50 8.48
CA CYS A 151 7.08 1.66 7.82
C CYS A 151 7.65 2.35 6.59
N LEU A 152 6.80 3.00 5.77
CA LEU A 152 7.23 3.73 4.59
C LEU A 152 8.18 4.89 4.95
N LEU A 153 7.88 5.65 6.01
CA LEU A 153 8.76 6.69 6.53
C LEU A 153 10.10 6.09 6.98
N LEU A 154 10.07 4.99 7.75
CA LEU A 154 11.28 4.29 8.15
C LEU A 154 12.11 3.88 6.92
N MET A 155 11.50 3.27 5.91
CA MET A 155 12.19 2.84 4.69
C MET A 155 12.81 4.00 3.92
N VAL A 156 12.10 5.13 3.81
CA VAL A 156 12.60 6.33 3.13
C VAL A 156 13.79 6.92 3.89
N PHE A 157 13.67 7.13 5.21
CA PHE A 157 14.74 7.76 6.01
C PHE A 157 15.98 6.86 6.09
N THR A 158 15.80 5.57 6.36
CA THR A 158 16.91 4.62 6.40
C THR A 158 17.53 4.41 5.02
N GLY A 159 16.73 4.34 3.95
CA GLY A 159 17.21 4.19 2.58
C GLY A 159 18.01 5.40 2.08
N PHE A 160 17.53 6.63 2.32
CA PHE A 160 18.28 7.83 1.96
C PHE A 160 19.54 8.02 2.80
N ALA A 161 19.53 7.63 4.07
CA ALA A 161 20.71 7.65 4.92
C ALA A 161 21.79 6.67 4.42
N LEU A 162 21.41 5.45 4.03
CA LEU A 162 22.33 4.48 3.40
C LEU A 162 22.83 4.97 2.03
N TYR A 163 21.95 5.60 1.23
CA TYR A 163 22.35 6.19 -0.05
C TYR A 163 23.34 7.34 0.15
N ALA A 164 23.20 8.12 1.23
CA ALA A 164 24.08 9.22 1.56
C ALA A 164 25.54 8.77 1.76
N GLU A 165 25.76 7.60 2.37
CA GLU A 165 27.10 7.02 2.54
C GLU A 165 27.81 6.83 1.19
N GLY A 166 27.07 6.43 0.15
CA GLY A 166 27.59 6.28 -1.20
C GLY A 166 27.82 7.60 -1.93
N THR A 167 26.98 8.62 -1.68
CA THR A 167 27.16 9.96 -2.29
C THR A 167 28.28 10.77 -1.66
N GLY A 168 28.65 10.46 -0.41
CA GLY A 168 29.69 11.18 0.34
C GLY A 168 29.17 12.40 1.10
N MET A 169 30.06 12.95 1.94
CA MET A 169 29.81 14.15 2.75
C MET A 169 29.64 15.39 1.88
N GLY A 170 28.73 16.30 2.27
CA GLY A 170 28.39 17.51 1.53
C GLY A 170 27.34 17.31 0.43
N SER A 171 26.78 16.09 0.30
CA SER A 171 25.58 15.86 -0.49
C SER A 171 24.32 16.25 0.30
N TRP A 172 23.26 16.67 -0.39
CA TRP A 172 22.00 17.01 0.27
C TRP A 172 21.38 15.80 0.98
N GLN A 173 21.67 14.58 0.51
CA GLN A 173 21.22 13.36 1.17
C GLN A 173 21.91 13.18 2.53
N HIS A 174 23.21 13.47 2.60
CA HIS A 174 23.96 13.44 3.86
C HIS A 174 23.44 14.50 4.83
N ASP A 175 23.22 15.72 4.35
CA ASP A 175 22.77 16.82 5.20
C ASP A 175 21.36 16.58 5.78
N LEU A 176 20.46 15.98 5.01
CA LEU A 176 19.08 15.72 5.45
C LEU A 176 18.90 14.41 6.22
N PHE A 177 19.67 13.37 5.91
CA PHE A 177 19.44 12.01 6.44
C PHE A 177 20.63 11.41 7.18
N GLY A 178 21.81 12.03 7.16
CA GLY A 178 23.03 11.49 7.78
C GLY A 178 22.90 11.26 9.30
N TRP A 179 22.08 12.04 9.99
CA TRP A 179 21.79 11.85 11.42
C TRP A 179 21.11 10.51 11.72
N VAL A 180 20.39 9.90 10.76
CA VAL A 180 19.77 8.59 10.94
C VAL A 180 20.84 7.51 11.16
N LEU A 181 21.98 7.63 10.49
CA LEU A 181 23.12 6.73 10.66
C LEU A 181 23.67 6.80 12.10
N THR A 182 23.71 8.00 12.68
CA THR A 182 24.14 8.20 14.08
C THR A 182 23.18 7.56 15.07
N LEU A 183 21.87 7.61 14.81
CA LEU A 183 20.86 6.95 15.65
C LEU A 183 20.93 5.42 15.56
N ALA A 184 21.24 4.88 14.39
CA ALA A 184 21.46 3.45 14.22
C ALA A 184 22.78 2.96 14.85
N GLY A 185 23.68 3.88 15.20
CA GLY A 185 24.99 3.63 15.79
C GLY A 185 26.06 3.19 14.78
N ASN A 186 25.68 2.41 13.77
CA ASN A 186 26.56 2.04 12.65
C ASN A 186 25.76 1.73 11.37
N SER A 187 26.46 1.67 10.24
CA SER A 187 25.87 1.38 8.92
C SER A 187 25.22 -0.01 8.85
N GLN A 188 25.86 -1.04 9.41
CA GLN A 188 25.32 -2.40 9.36
C GLN A 188 23.98 -2.56 10.11
N ASN A 189 23.82 -1.88 11.24
CA ASN A 189 22.57 -1.82 11.99
C ASN A 189 21.50 -1.12 11.15
N LEU A 190 21.86 -0.05 10.44
CA LEU A 190 20.94 0.64 9.56
C LEU A 190 20.50 -0.23 8.37
N HIS A 191 21.41 -0.98 7.75
CA HIS A 191 21.11 -2.01 6.77
C HIS A 191 20.15 -3.07 7.32
N THR A 192 20.39 -3.52 8.56
CA THR A 192 19.55 -4.52 9.24
C THR A 192 18.15 -3.99 9.48
N LEU A 193 18.02 -2.75 9.97
CA LEU A 193 16.74 -2.08 10.20
C LEU A 193 15.98 -1.86 8.89
N HIS A 194 16.67 -1.42 7.83
CA HIS A 194 16.07 -1.24 6.50
C HIS A 194 15.55 -2.58 5.94
N HIS A 195 16.33 -3.66 6.08
CA HIS A 195 15.91 -4.99 5.66
C HIS A 195 14.74 -5.53 6.49
N LEU A 196 14.71 -5.27 7.80
CA LEU A 196 13.55 -5.59 8.65
C LEU A 196 12.29 -4.83 8.19
N GLY A 197 12.42 -3.55 7.86
CA GLY A 197 11.33 -2.74 7.31
C GLY A 197 10.76 -3.31 6.01
N MET A 198 11.62 -3.85 5.13
CA MET A 198 11.19 -4.58 3.92
C MET A 198 10.29 -5.77 4.27
N TRP A 199 10.64 -6.59 5.26
CA TRP A 199 9.83 -7.73 5.69
C TRP A 199 8.48 -7.29 6.27
N VAL A 200 8.45 -6.24 7.09
CA VAL A 200 7.21 -5.66 7.64
C VAL A 200 6.32 -5.14 6.51
N MET A 201 6.90 -4.44 5.53
CA MET A 201 6.17 -3.96 4.35
C MET A 201 5.63 -5.14 3.51
N GLY A 202 6.43 -6.18 3.31
CA GLY A 202 6.00 -7.40 2.61
C GLY A 202 4.81 -8.08 3.29
N LEU A 203 4.87 -8.25 4.61
CA LEU A 203 3.76 -8.79 5.40
C LEU A 203 2.50 -7.93 5.27
N PHE A 204 2.65 -6.60 5.35
CA PHE A 204 1.55 -5.67 5.15
C PHE A 204 0.92 -5.85 3.76
N VAL A 205 1.71 -5.95 2.69
CA VAL A 205 1.20 -6.14 1.32
C VAL A 205 0.43 -7.45 1.21
N VAL A 206 0.94 -8.55 1.76
CA VAL A 206 0.25 -9.86 1.75
C VAL A 206 -1.10 -9.76 2.47
N ILE A 207 -1.13 -9.20 3.69
CA ILE A 207 -2.36 -9.01 4.46
C ILE A 207 -3.32 -8.07 3.73
N HIS A 208 -2.81 -7.00 3.13
CA HIS A 208 -3.61 -6.03 2.37
C HIS A 208 -4.30 -6.68 1.17
N ILE A 209 -3.57 -7.47 0.38
CA ILE A 209 -4.14 -8.20 -0.77
C ILE A 209 -5.15 -9.23 -0.29
N TYR A 210 -4.82 -10.02 0.73
CA TYR A 210 -5.75 -11.00 1.30
C TYR A 210 -7.05 -10.35 1.78
N THR A 211 -6.96 -9.27 2.56
CA THR A 211 -8.13 -8.57 3.09
C THR A 211 -8.94 -7.92 1.97
N ALA A 212 -8.30 -7.34 0.95
CA ALA A 212 -8.98 -6.78 -0.21
C ALA A 212 -9.74 -7.86 -1.00
N VAL A 213 -9.11 -9.00 -1.27
CA VAL A 213 -9.73 -10.14 -1.98
C VAL A 213 -10.85 -10.75 -1.15
N ARG A 214 -10.61 -11.05 0.13
CA ARG A 214 -11.63 -11.61 1.03
C ARG A 214 -12.84 -10.70 1.10
N GLU A 215 -12.63 -9.41 1.25
CA GLU A 215 -13.71 -8.45 1.38
C GLU A 215 -14.41 -8.24 0.03
N ASP A 216 -13.72 -8.30 -1.11
CA ASP A 216 -14.36 -8.29 -2.43
C ASP A 216 -15.25 -9.52 -2.67
N ILE A 217 -14.86 -10.69 -2.16
CA ILE A 217 -15.63 -11.94 -2.29
C ILE A 217 -16.78 -12.01 -1.27
N MET A 218 -16.47 -11.86 0.02
CA MET A 218 -17.38 -12.10 1.15
C MET A 218 -18.23 -10.89 1.53
N SER A 219 -17.79 -9.67 1.20
CA SER A 219 -18.55 -8.47 1.52
C SER A 219 -19.59 -8.17 0.45
N ARG A 220 -20.51 -7.26 0.82
CA ARG A 220 -21.60 -6.79 -0.05
C ARG A 220 -21.19 -5.60 -0.91
N GLN A 221 -19.89 -5.39 -1.13
CA GLN A 221 -19.36 -4.29 -1.94
C GLN A 221 -18.14 -4.75 -2.74
N THR A 222 -17.91 -4.15 -3.91
CA THR A 222 -16.69 -4.38 -4.71
C THR A 222 -15.58 -3.44 -4.26
N LEU A 223 -14.40 -3.99 -3.96
CA LEU A 223 -13.23 -3.21 -3.54
C LEU A 223 -12.13 -3.23 -4.61
N ILE A 224 -11.87 -4.39 -5.22
CA ILE A 224 -10.81 -4.52 -6.23
C ILE A 224 -11.20 -3.78 -7.50
N SER A 225 -12.44 -4.01 -7.97
CA SER A 225 -12.98 -3.32 -9.15
C SER A 225 -12.87 -1.80 -9.03
N THR A 226 -13.16 -1.26 -7.84
CA THR A 226 -13.06 0.17 -7.54
C THR A 226 -11.63 0.71 -7.70
N MET A 227 -10.59 -0.08 -7.42
CA MET A 227 -9.20 0.33 -7.62
C MET A 227 -8.74 0.27 -9.08
N VAL A 228 -9.48 -0.41 -9.94
CA VAL A 228 -9.22 -0.47 -11.39
C VAL A 228 -10.02 0.62 -12.11
N ASN A 229 -11.34 0.63 -11.96
CA ASN A 229 -12.24 1.51 -12.73
C ASN A 229 -12.80 2.71 -11.93
N GLY A 230 -12.62 2.76 -10.61
CA GLY A 230 -13.11 3.84 -9.75
C GLY A 230 -14.55 3.69 -9.26
N ILE A 231 -15.28 2.68 -9.73
CA ILE A 231 -16.70 2.46 -9.47
C ILE A 231 -16.86 1.40 -8.38
N ARG A 232 -17.54 1.76 -7.29
CA ARG A 232 -17.94 0.83 -6.24
C ARG A 232 -19.38 0.41 -6.48
N ILE A 233 -19.62 -0.90 -6.51
CA ILE A 233 -20.94 -1.49 -6.66
C ILE A 233 -21.33 -2.11 -5.32
N PHE A 234 -22.53 -1.78 -4.82
CA PHE A 234 -23.12 -2.48 -3.68
C PHE A 234 -23.95 -3.67 -4.19
N LYS A 235 -23.78 -4.83 -3.54
CA LYS A 235 -24.39 -6.11 -3.92
C LYS A 235 -25.78 -6.32 -3.27
N ASP A 236 -26.25 -5.38 -2.46
CA ASP A 236 -27.47 -5.47 -1.65
C ASP A 236 -27.84 -4.08 -1.09
N ASP A 237 -29.13 -3.81 -0.87
CA ASP A 237 -29.72 -2.56 -0.40
C ASP A 237 -29.85 -2.45 1.13
N ARG A 238 -29.57 -3.52 1.89
CA ARG A 238 -29.60 -3.51 3.37
C ARG A 238 -28.51 -2.60 3.98
N PRO A 239 -28.76 -1.90 5.11
CA PRO A 239 -27.81 -0.96 5.72
C PRO A 239 -26.48 -1.62 6.13
#